data_AF-A0A498GEF2-F1
#
_entry.id   AF-A0A498GEF2-F1
#
_cell.length_a   1.000
_cell.length_b   1.000
_cell.length_c   1.000
_cell.angle_alpha   90.00
_cell.angle_beta   90.00
_cell.angle_gamma   90.00
#
_symmetry.space_group_name_H-M   'P 1'
#
loop_
_entity.id
_entity.type
_entity.pdbx_description
1 polymer ?
#
loop_
_entity_poly.entity_id
_entity_poly.type
_entity_poly.pdbx_seq_one_letter_code
_entity_poly.pdbx_strand_id
1 'polypeptide(L)'
;MSSEVRTDQRGRVTIPKEVRDRYGEKFRLVELDSGIKLVPIPDDPLEELQAAASDELREATLEELEEAAREEAREQAGENVR
;
A
#
# COMPACT_ATOMS: atom_id res chain seq x y z
N MET A 1 -2.64 11.78 16.25
CA MET A 1 -4.03 11.57 16.68
C MET A 1 -4.16 10.11 17.10
N SER A 2 -4.50 9.83 18.34
CA SER A 2 -4.82 8.48 18.81
C SER A 2 -6.21 8.53 19.41
N SER A 3 -7.12 7.67 18.94
CA SER A 3 -8.46 7.52 19.50
C SER A 3 -8.72 6.05 19.74
N GLU A 4 -9.23 5.71 20.93
CA GLU A 4 -9.67 4.35 21.24
C GLU A 4 -10.98 4.04 20.51
N VAL A 5 -11.03 2.89 19.85
CA VAL A 5 -12.25 2.34 19.24
C VAL A 5 -12.43 0.91 19.76
N ARG A 6 -13.68 0.50 19.96
CA ARG A 6 -14.02 -0.81 20.49
C ARG A 6 -14.76 -1.64 19.46
N THR A 7 -14.53 -2.95 19.50
CA THR A 7 -15.32 -3.89 18.73
C THR A 7 -16.72 -3.98 19.30
N ASP A 8 -17.69 -4.18 18.41
CA ASP A 8 -19.03 -4.59 18.83
C ASP A 8 -19.09 -6.11 19.08
N GLN A 9 -20.29 -6.60 19.42
CA GLN A 9 -20.52 -8.04 19.69
C GLN A 9 -20.22 -8.96 18.51
N ARG A 10 -20.08 -8.41 17.30
CA ARG A 10 -19.77 -9.14 16.06
C ARG A 10 -18.30 -8.97 15.65
N GLY A 11 -17.48 -8.34 16.49
CA GLY A 11 -16.06 -8.09 16.22
C GLY A 11 -15.79 -6.94 15.25
N ARG A 12 -16.77 -6.09 14.95
CA ARG A 12 -16.61 -4.98 13.99
C ARG A 12 -16.05 -3.75 14.68
N VAL A 13 -15.09 -3.09 14.05
CA VAL A 13 -14.59 -1.76 14.45
C VAL A 13 -15.16 -0.70 13.52
N THR A 14 -15.80 0.32 14.09
CA THR A 14 -16.26 1.48 13.31
C THR A 14 -15.10 2.44 13.10
N ILE A 15 -14.65 2.60 11.85
CA ILE A 15 -13.67 3.62 11.49
C ILE A 15 -14.35 5.01 11.52
N PRO A 16 -13.81 6.02 12.20
CA PRO A 16 -14.37 7.37 12.24
C PRO A 16 -14.57 7.98 10.84
N LYS A 17 -15.56 8.86 10.69
CA LYS A 17 -15.91 9.45 9.39
C LYS A 17 -14.72 10.18 8.77
N GLU A 18 -13.98 10.94 9.57
CA GLU A 18 -12.83 11.73 9.13
C GLU A 18 -11.71 10.86 8.54
N VAL A 19 -11.59 9.62 9.02
CA VAL A 19 -10.62 8.64 8.50
C VAL A 19 -11.14 8.05 7.18
N ARG A 20 -12.44 7.74 7.08
CA ARG A 20 -13.04 7.24 5.83
C ARG A 20 -13.04 8.30 4.72
N ASP A 21 -13.32 9.55 5.06
CA ASP A 21 -13.27 10.68 4.10
C ASP A 21 -11.85 10.87 3.52
N ARG A 22 -10.81 10.46 4.28
CA ARG A 22 -9.41 10.56 3.84
C ARG A 22 -8.92 9.33 3.09
N TYR A 23 -9.32 8.13 3.51
CA TYR A 23 -8.72 6.87 3.07
C TYR A 23 -9.70 5.95 2.34
N GLY A 24 -10.94 6.37 2.14
CA GLY A 24 -11.99 5.57 1.50
C GLY A 24 -12.68 4.59 2.45
N GLU A 25 -13.45 3.69 1.85
CA GLU A 25 -14.34 2.75 2.58
C GLU A 25 -13.91 1.28 2.46
N LYS A 26 -12.98 0.97 1.56
CA LYS A 26 -12.50 -0.40 1.32
C LYS A 26 -11.09 -0.54 1.87
N PHE A 27 -10.84 -1.61 2.60
CA PHE A 27 -9.55 -1.87 3.22
C PHE A 27 -9.18 -3.35 3.12
N ARG A 28 -7.89 -3.61 2.96
CA ARG A 28 -7.27 -4.91 3.17
C ARG A 28 -6.80 -4.99 4.61
N LEU A 29 -7.24 -6.02 5.33
CA LEU A 29 -6.72 -6.35 6.65
C LEU A 29 -5.46 -7.21 6.50
N VAL A 30 -4.37 -6.76 7.10
CA VAL A 30 -3.09 -7.46 7.14
C VAL A 30 -2.75 -7.75 8.59
N GLU A 31 -2.45 -9.02 8.89
CA GLU A 31 -1.96 -9.44 10.19
C GLU A 31 -0.43 -9.37 10.20
N LEU A 32 0.12 -8.72 11.23
CA LEU A 32 1.55 -8.57 11.47
C LEU A 32 1.84 -9.06 12.90
N ASP A 33 3.10 -9.37 13.21
CA ASP A 33 3.49 -9.82 14.55
C ASP A 33 3.15 -8.80 15.65
N SER A 34 3.15 -7.51 15.32
CA SER A 34 2.86 -6.41 16.23
C SER A 34 1.38 -6.00 16.28
N GLY A 35 0.50 -6.61 15.48
CA GLY A 35 -0.92 -6.29 15.42
C GLY A 35 -1.50 -6.29 14.00
N ILE A 36 -2.66 -5.65 13.84
CA ILE A 36 -3.34 -5.56 12.53
C ILE A 36 -3.07 -4.21 11.85
N LYS A 37 -2.98 -4.22 10.52
CA LYS A 37 -2.93 -3.03 9.67
C LYS A 37 -4.08 -3.04 8.67
N LEU A 38 -4.76 -1.91 8.56
CA LEU A 38 -5.75 -1.67 7.52
C LEU A 38 -5.10 -0.85 6.40
N VAL A 39 -5.01 -1.44 5.21
CA VAL A 39 -4.45 -0.80 4.03
C VAL A 39 -5.61 -0.41 3.10
N PRO A 40 -5.78 0.88 2.76
CA PRO A 40 -6.83 1.32 1.83
C PRO A 40 -6.78 0.56 0.52
N ILE A 41 -7.95 0.20 -0.03
CA ILE A 41 -8.07 -0.33 -1.38
C ILE A 41 -8.69 0.78 -2.23
N PRO A 42 -7.91 1.35 -3.16
CA PRO A 42 -8.42 2.36 -4.08
C PRO A 42 -9.50 1.79 -5.00
N ASP A 43 -10.40 2.65 -5.46
CA ASP A 43 -11.47 2.22 -6.38
C ASP A 43 -10.91 1.82 -7.75
N ASP A 44 -9.89 2.55 -8.23
CA ASP A 44 -9.05 2.16 -9.37
C ASP A 44 -7.57 2.08 -8.93
N PRO A 45 -7.08 0.87 -8.58
CA PRO A 45 -5.71 0.69 -8.15
C PRO A 45 -4.67 1.03 -9.21
N LEU A 46 -4.99 0.89 -10.50
CA LEU A 46 -4.04 1.17 -11.58
C LEU A 46 -3.94 2.67 -11.80
N GLU A 47 -5.07 3.37 -11.83
CA GLU A 47 -5.10 4.83 -11.95
C GLU A 47 -4.40 5.49 -10.76
N GLU A 48 -4.67 5.06 -9.52
CA GLU A 48 -3.99 5.62 -8.35
C GLU A 48 -2.50 5.32 -8.33
N LEU A 49 -2.08 4.12 -8.75
CA LEU A 49 -0.66 3.79 -8.87
C LEU A 49 0.03 4.68 -9.90
N GLN A 50 -0.60 4.91 -11.06
CA GLN A 50 -0.08 5.84 -12.07
C GLN A 50 -0.05 7.28 -11.54
N ALA A 51 -1.08 7.72 -10.82
CA ALA A 51 -1.16 9.06 -10.23
C ALA A 51 -0.11 9.28 -9.10
N ALA A 52 0.33 8.21 -8.44
CA ALA A 52 1.39 8.26 -7.43
C ALA A 52 2.80 8.11 -8.03
N ALA A 53 2.92 7.56 -9.24
CA ALA A 53 4.19 7.39 -9.93
C ALA A 53 4.83 8.74 -10.27
N SER A 54 6.18 8.77 -10.30
CA SER A 54 6.91 9.93 -10.81
C SER A 54 6.65 10.09 -12.31
N ASP A 55 6.87 11.29 -12.85
CA ASP A 55 6.66 11.53 -14.28
C ASP A 55 7.59 10.63 -15.12
N GLU A 56 8.80 10.36 -14.64
CA GLU A 56 9.73 9.42 -15.28
C GLU A 56 9.17 7.99 -15.32
N LEU A 57 8.52 7.54 -14.24
CA LEU A 57 7.89 6.21 -14.19
C LEU A 57 6.66 6.11 -15.10
N ARG A 58 5.96 7.22 -15.35
CA ARG A 58 4.80 7.26 -16.26
C ARG A 58 5.21 7.22 -17.73
N GLU A 59 6.36 7.82 -18.05
CA GLU A 59 6.88 7.93 -19.42
C GLU A 59 7.69 6.69 -19.83
N ALA A 60 8.19 5.91 -18.87
CA ALA A 60 8.97 4.72 -19.12
C ALA A 60 8.19 3.63 -19.88
N THR A 61 8.88 2.96 -20.80
CA THR A 61 8.38 1.78 -21.49
C THR A 61 8.43 0.56 -20.58
N LEU A 62 7.66 -0.48 -20.92
CA LEU A 62 7.68 -1.73 -20.17
C LEU A 62 9.07 -2.39 -20.14
N GLU A 63 9.83 -2.31 -21.25
CA GLU A 63 11.19 -2.86 -21.32
C GLU A 63 12.14 -2.15 -20.33
N GLU A 64 12.09 -0.82 -20.27
CA GLU A 64 12.91 -0.02 -19.34
C GLU A 64 12.56 -0.34 -17.88
N LEU A 65 11.27 -0.47 -17.57
CA LEU A 65 10.81 -0.86 -16.23
C LEU A 65 11.29 -2.27 -15.84
N GLU A 66 11.21 -3.24 -16.77
CA GLU A 66 11.71 -4.59 -16.53
C GLU A 66 13.22 -4.64 -16.33
N GLU A 67 13.97 -3.88 -17.11
CA GLU A 67 15.43 -3.83 -17.01
C GLU A 67 15.86 -3.23 -15.66
N ALA A 68 15.30 -2.07 -15.28
CA ALA A 68 15.55 -1.42 -14.01
C ALA A 68 15.21 -2.32 -12.81
N ALA A 69 14.03 -2.96 -12.82
CA ALA A 69 13.63 -3.86 -11.76
C ALA A 69 14.57 -5.08 -11.63
N ARG A 70 15.07 -5.60 -12.75
CA ARG A 70 16.03 -6.71 -12.75
C ARG A 70 17.41 -6.26 -12.26
N GLU A 71 17.88 -5.08 -12.63
CA GLU A 71 19.15 -4.54 -12.11
C GLU A 71 19.09 -4.36 -10.60
N GLU A 72 18.07 -3.69 -10.08
CA GLU A 72 17.93 -3.46 -8.64
C GLU A 72 17.79 -4.78 -7.85
N ALA A 73 17.03 -5.75 -8.38
CA ALA A 73 16.95 -7.08 -7.77
C ALA A 73 18.33 -7.79 -7.70
N ARG A 74 19.20 -7.60 -8.70
CA ARG A 74 20.57 -8.16 -8.68
C ARG A 74 21.46 -7.45 -7.68
N GLU A 75 21.37 -6.12 -7.58
CA GLU A 75 22.12 -5.34 -6.60
C GLU A 75 21.75 -5.76 -5.18
N GLN A 76 20.45 -5.79 -4.87
CA GLN A 76 19.93 -6.23 -3.57
C GLN A 76 20.36 -7.67 -3.26
N ALA A 77 20.31 -8.58 -4.23
CA ALA A 77 20.78 -9.95 -4.04
C ALA A 77 22.30 -10.02 -3.80
N GLY A 78 23.10 -9.20 -4.47
CA GLY A 78 24.55 -9.14 -4.30
C GLY A 78 24.98 -8.52 -2.96
N GLU A 79 24.23 -7.56 -2.44
CA GLU A 79 24.46 -6.95 -1.12
C GLU A 79 24.22 -7.92 0.04
N ASN A 80 23.30 -8.89 -0.12
CA ASN A 80 22.99 -9.90 0.89
C ASN A 80 23.92 -11.14 0.88
N VAL A 81 24.93 -11.17 0.01
CA VAL A 81 25.88 -12.30 -0.15
C VAL A 81 27.27 -11.99 0.46
N ARG A 82 27.44 -10.86 1.18
CA ARG A 82 28.68 -10.55 1.92
C ARG A 82 28.55 -10.72 3.43
#